data_AF-A0A2Z2N2C4-F1
#
_entry.id   AF-A0A2Z2N2C4-F1
#
_cell.length_a   1.000
_cell.length_b   1.000
_cell.length_c   1.000
_cell.angle_alpha   90.00
_cell.angle_beta   90.00
_cell.angle_gamma   90.00
#
_symmetry.space_group_name_H-M   'P 1'
#
loop_
_entity.id
_entity.type
_entity.pdbx_description
1 polymer ?
#
loop_
_entity_poly.entity_id
_entity_poly.type
_entity_poly.pdbx_seq_one_letter_code
_entity_poly.pdbx_strand_id
1 'polypeptide(L)'
;MNVFKGTLELFEKYKPTPWSNSQQRGGMSFAKLEFFNPFSRSIKEGAVFNMLTKALERGDINGTALFEATSGNVGIAMAALGNVFGVKFKAYLPRPTPRATQVLLKVLGAEEAIEGAIRVARSGGLLVGLSSGAVFRAYEKIAGELGEKTYVLIFPDDGFKYVEVFENHLGMT
;
A
#
# COMPACT_ATOMS: atom_id res chain seq x y z
N MET A 1 -18.09 -16.33 -10.10
CA MET A 1 -17.38 -15.19 -10.73
C MET A 1 -17.93 -13.91 -10.12
N ASN A 2 -17.06 -13.02 -9.62
CA ASN A 2 -17.50 -11.72 -9.11
C ASN A 2 -17.69 -10.78 -10.31
N VAL A 3 -18.88 -10.20 -10.48
CA VAL A 3 -19.24 -9.34 -11.61
C VAL A 3 -19.77 -8.02 -11.07
N PHE A 4 -19.29 -6.91 -11.63
CA PHE A 4 -19.66 -5.55 -11.24
C PHE A 4 -20.15 -4.80 -12.49
N LYS A 5 -21.15 -3.95 -12.34
CA LYS A 5 -21.77 -3.18 -13.43
C LYS A 5 -20.97 -1.93 -13.81
N GLY A 6 -20.01 -1.52 -12.99
CA GLY A 6 -19.16 -0.37 -13.27
C GLY A 6 -18.06 -0.16 -12.23
N THR A 7 -17.20 0.81 -12.51
CA THR A 7 -16.00 1.13 -11.72
C THR A 7 -16.32 1.50 -10.27
N LEU A 8 -17.38 2.28 -10.04
CA LEU A 8 -17.80 2.66 -8.70
C LEU A 8 -18.33 1.46 -7.91
N GLU A 9 -19.16 0.62 -8.54
CA GLU A 9 -19.67 -0.60 -7.90
C GLU A 9 -18.53 -1.57 -7.58
N LEU A 10 -17.53 -1.70 -8.46
CA LEU A 10 -16.32 -2.47 -8.19
C LEU A 10 -15.63 -1.95 -6.92
N PHE A 11 -15.42 -0.64 -6.79
CA PHE A 11 -14.76 -0.07 -5.63
C PHE A 11 -15.51 -0.32 -4.31
N GLU A 12 -16.82 -0.08 -4.32
CA GLU A 12 -17.67 -0.17 -3.13
C GLU A 12 -17.91 -1.63 -2.69
N LYS A 13 -18.13 -2.53 -3.66
CA LYS A 13 -18.50 -3.92 -3.36
C LYS A 13 -17.32 -4.87 -3.30
N TYR A 14 -16.13 -4.50 -3.80
CA TYR A 14 -14.93 -5.31 -3.64
C TYR A 14 -14.27 -5.11 -2.26
N LYS A 15 -15.10 -5.30 -1.23
CA LYS A 15 -14.79 -5.16 0.19
C LYS A 15 -15.43 -6.31 0.98
N PRO A 16 -14.85 -6.70 2.12
CA PRO A 16 -13.56 -6.28 2.64
C PRO A 16 -12.40 -6.77 1.76
N THR A 17 -11.26 -6.07 1.78
CA THR A 17 -10.00 -6.58 1.21
C THR A 17 -9.62 -7.92 1.87
N PRO A 18 -8.96 -8.85 1.17
CA PRO A 18 -8.66 -10.17 1.72
C PRO A 18 -7.76 -10.13 2.96
N TRP A 19 -7.83 -11.21 3.72
CA TRP A 19 -6.95 -11.50 4.84
C TRP A 19 -6.15 -12.76 4.49
N SER A 20 -4.84 -12.75 4.76
CA SER A 20 -4.00 -13.96 4.69
C SER A 20 -3.63 -14.36 6.11
N ASN A 21 -3.78 -15.63 6.45
CA ASN A 21 -3.23 -16.15 7.70
C ASN A 21 -1.70 -16.26 7.58
N SER A 22 -1.01 -16.02 8.69
CA SER A 22 0.40 -16.32 8.85
C SER A 22 0.59 -16.86 10.26
N GLN A 23 0.88 -18.17 10.38
CA GLN A 23 1.31 -18.71 11.67
C GLN A 23 2.78 -18.37 11.89
N GLN A 24 3.03 -17.56 12.91
CA GLN A 24 4.36 -17.16 13.37
C GLN A 24 4.54 -17.61 14.82
N ARG A 25 5.79 -17.76 15.28
CA ARG A 25 6.06 -18.05 16.70
C ARG A 25 5.55 -16.89 17.56
N GLY A 26 4.69 -17.18 18.56
CA GLY A 26 4.21 -16.18 19.53
C GLY A 26 2.74 -15.77 19.42
N GLY A 27 1.96 -16.30 18.47
CA GLY A 27 0.51 -16.07 18.39
C GLY A 27 -0.06 -16.17 16.97
N MET A 28 -1.37 -15.94 16.82
CA MET A 28 -2.03 -15.95 15.52
C MET A 28 -1.92 -14.59 14.85
N SER A 29 -1.35 -14.52 13.64
CA SER A 29 -1.23 -13.27 12.88
C SER A 29 -1.97 -13.33 11.54
N PHE A 30 -2.59 -12.22 11.17
CA PHE A 30 -3.25 -12.05 9.87
C PHE A 30 -2.67 -10.86 9.13
N ALA A 31 -2.41 -11.00 7.84
CA ALA A 31 -2.09 -9.90 6.95
C ALA A 31 -3.35 -9.40 6.25
N LYS A 32 -3.67 -8.11 6.41
CA LYS A 32 -4.75 -7.42 5.70
C LYS A 32 -4.21 -6.85 4.39
N LEU A 33 -4.65 -7.41 3.26
CA LEU A 33 -4.05 -7.18 1.94
C LEU A 33 -4.70 -5.99 1.24
N GLU A 34 -4.29 -4.77 1.59
CA GLU A 34 -4.88 -3.54 1.04
C GLU A 34 -4.49 -3.27 -0.42
N PHE A 35 -3.54 -4.01 -0.99
CA PHE A 35 -3.27 -3.96 -2.42
C PHE A 35 -4.36 -4.58 -3.31
N PHE A 36 -5.40 -5.18 -2.72
CA PHE A 36 -6.61 -5.59 -3.43
C PHE A 36 -7.58 -4.43 -3.71
N ASN A 37 -7.28 -3.21 -3.23
CA ASN A 37 -7.96 -2.03 -3.72
C ASN A 37 -7.78 -1.91 -5.26
N PRO A 38 -8.85 -1.64 -6.03
CA PRO A 38 -8.86 -1.89 -7.48
C PRO A 38 -8.02 -0.94 -8.33
N PHE A 39 -7.69 0.27 -7.86
CA PHE A 39 -7.12 1.31 -8.74
C PHE A 39 -5.63 1.56 -8.53
N SER A 40 -5.28 2.17 -7.40
CA SER A 40 -3.91 2.37 -6.94
C SER A 40 -3.26 1.08 -6.44
N ARG A 41 -4.05 0.01 -6.20
CA ARG A 41 -3.56 -1.20 -5.53
C ARG A 41 -2.92 -0.85 -4.19
N SER A 42 -3.61 -0.02 -3.42
CA SER A 42 -3.15 0.37 -2.09
C SER A 42 -4.26 0.82 -1.15
N ILE A 43 -3.94 0.88 0.14
CA ILE A 43 -4.80 1.42 1.21
C ILE A 43 -5.25 2.88 0.96
N LYS A 44 -4.56 3.64 0.10
CA LYS A 44 -4.80 5.08 -0.08
C LYS A 44 -6.13 5.37 -0.77
N GLU A 45 -6.70 4.43 -1.51
CA GLU A 45 -7.99 4.66 -2.19
C GLU A 45 -9.14 4.93 -1.23
N GLY A 46 -9.18 4.27 -0.08
CA GLY A 46 -10.24 4.53 0.91
C GLY A 46 -10.20 5.98 1.40
N ALA A 47 -9.00 6.52 1.65
CA ALA A 47 -8.86 7.92 2.07
C ALA A 47 -9.24 8.88 0.94
N VAL A 48 -8.74 8.64 -0.27
CA VAL A 48 -9.02 9.50 -1.43
C VAL A 48 -10.51 9.48 -1.79
N PHE A 49 -11.14 8.31 -1.80
CA PHE A 49 -12.57 8.18 -2.06
C PHE A 49 -13.37 9.04 -1.08
N ASN A 50 -13.12 8.89 0.22
CA ASN A 50 -13.81 9.65 1.25
C ASN A 50 -13.53 11.16 1.17
N MET A 51 -12.34 11.57 0.76
CA MET A 51 -12.03 12.99 0.56
C MET A 51 -12.84 13.57 -0.60
N LEU A 52 -12.86 12.89 -1.75
CA LEU A 52 -13.55 13.34 -2.95
C LEU A 52 -15.08 13.34 -2.76
N THR A 53 -15.65 12.25 -2.23
CA THR A 53 -17.10 12.15 -2.02
C THR A 53 -17.59 13.23 -1.08
N LYS A 54 -16.95 13.42 0.07
CA LYS A 54 -17.34 14.46 1.03
C LYS A 54 -17.17 15.87 0.48
N ALA A 55 -16.13 16.12 -0.33
CA ALA A 55 -15.94 17.43 -0.95
C ALA A 55 -17.02 17.72 -2.01
N LEU A 56 -17.42 16.71 -2.79
CA LEU A 56 -18.53 16.82 -3.75
C LEU A 56 -19.87 17.02 -3.04
N GLU A 57 -20.15 16.25 -1.98
CA GLU A 57 -21.37 16.35 -1.17
C GLU A 57 -21.53 17.74 -0.54
N ARG A 58 -20.44 18.34 -0.07
CA ARG A 58 -20.44 19.71 0.49
C ARG A 58 -20.49 20.79 -0.59
N GLY A 59 -20.26 20.44 -1.86
CA GLY A 59 -20.13 21.40 -2.95
C GLY A 59 -18.80 22.17 -2.96
N ASP A 60 -17.79 21.72 -2.20
CA ASP A 60 -16.47 22.35 -2.15
C ASP A 60 -15.74 22.26 -3.50
N ILE A 61 -16.04 21.20 -4.26
CA ILE A 61 -15.48 20.96 -5.58
C ILE A 61 -16.58 20.77 -6.62
N ASN A 62 -16.58 21.61 -7.66
CA ASN A 62 -17.51 21.54 -8.79
C ASN A 62 -16.84 22.18 -10.02
N GLY A 63 -16.44 21.37 -10.99
CA GLY A 63 -15.57 21.83 -12.09
C GLY A 63 -14.13 22.19 -11.63
N THR A 64 -13.80 21.96 -10.36
CA THR A 64 -12.52 22.27 -9.74
C THR A 64 -11.43 21.30 -10.22
N ALA A 65 -10.23 21.83 -10.48
CA ALA A 65 -9.03 21.03 -10.71
C ALA A 65 -8.26 20.83 -9.40
N LEU A 66 -7.96 19.57 -9.09
CA LEU A 66 -7.18 19.17 -7.92
C LEU A 66 -5.71 19.03 -8.27
N PHE A 67 -4.86 19.41 -7.31
CA PHE A 67 -3.41 19.33 -7.43
C PHE A 67 -2.84 18.66 -6.18
N GLU A 68 -1.93 17.70 -6.36
CA GLU A 68 -1.28 17.03 -5.23
C GLU A 68 0.19 16.78 -5.55
N ALA A 69 1.07 17.15 -4.61
CA ALA A 69 2.45 16.70 -4.63
C ALA A 69 2.52 15.28 -4.06
N THR A 70 2.88 14.30 -4.88
CA THR A 70 2.82 12.89 -4.49
C THR A 70 3.93 12.12 -5.15
N SER A 71 4.50 11.16 -4.43
CA SER A 71 5.51 10.23 -4.95
C SER A 71 4.93 8.88 -5.37
N GLY A 72 3.60 8.67 -5.26
CA GLY A 72 3.05 7.33 -5.53
C GLY A 72 1.55 7.18 -5.30
N ASN A 73 1.17 6.27 -4.40
CA ASN A 73 -0.17 5.67 -4.29
C ASN A 73 -1.35 6.67 -4.16
N VAL A 74 -1.17 7.80 -3.48
CA VAL A 74 -2.20 8.85 -3.39
C VAL A 74 -2.48 9.46 -4.75
N GLY A 75 -1.44 9.80 -5.52
CA GLY A 75 -1.59 10.34 -6.87
C GLY A 75 -2.32 9.40 -7.82
N ILE A 76 -2.00 8.11 -7.76
CA ILE A 76 -2.67 7.10 -8.59
C ILE A 76 -4.15 6.98 -8.19
N ALA A 77 -4.45 6.94 -6.89
CA ALA A 77 -5.81 6.90 -6.38
C ALA A 77 -6.61 8.17 -6.77
N MET A 78 -6.01 9.35 -6.64
CA MET A 78 -6.62 10.63 -7.03
C MET A 78 -6.88 10.71 -8.53
N ALA A 79 -5.95 10.24 -9.37
CA ALA A 79 -6.14 10.19 -10.81
C ALA A 79 -7.28 9.24 -11.21
N ALA A 80 -7.31 8.04 -10.63
CA ALA A 80 -8.32 7.05 -10.95
C ALA A 80 -9.72 7.47 -10.46
N LEU A 81 -9.84 7.84 -9.18
CA LEU A 81 -11.12 8.25 -8.60
C LEU A 81 -11.56 9.62 -9.12
N GLY A 82 -10.63 10.53 -9.41
CA GLY A 82 -10.94 11.79 -10.10
C GLY A 82 -11.63 11.54 -11.44
N ASN A 83 -11.12 10.60 -12.25
CA ASN A 83 -11.80 10.21 -13.50
C ASN A 83 -13.19 9.61 -13.26
N VAL A 84 -13.37 8.80 -12.20
CA VAL A 84 -14.67 8.21 -11.84
C VAL A 84 -15.68 9.29 -11.46
N PHE A 85 -15.25 10.31 -10.72
CA PHE A 85 -16.12 11.40 -10.24
C PHE A 85 -16.17 12.61 -11.19
N GLY A 86 -15.49 12.58 -12.34
CA GLY A 86 -15.43 13.72 -13.26
C GLY A 86 -14.63 14.92 -12.73
N VAL A 87 -13.72 14.70 -11.80
CA VAL A 87 -12.86 15.73 -11.19
C VAL A 87 -11.48 15.74 -11.86
N LYS A 88 -11.08 16.89 -12.39
CA LYS A 88 -9.74 17.04 -13.01
C LYS A 88 -8.67 16.95 -11.93
N PHE A 89 -7.61 16.20 -12.19
CA PHE A 89 -6.50 16.03 -11.25
C PHE A 89 -5.14 16.18 -11.94
N LYS A 90 -4.20 16.85 -11.29
CA LYS A 90 -2.80 16.96 -11.72
C LYS A 90 -1.86 16.62 -10.57
N ALA A 91 -1.02 15.61 -10.77
CA ALA A 91 0.02 15.24 -9.84
C ALA A 91 1.32 16.01 -10.10
N TYR A 92 2.00 16.40 -9.04
CA TYR A 92 3.40 16.86 -9.08
C TYR A 92 4.29 15.79 -8.46
N LEU A 93 5.13 15.17 -9.28
CA LEU A 93 6.05 14.14 -8.83
C LEU A 93 7.36 14.78 -8.35
N PRO A 94 7.87 14.41 -7.16
CA PRO A 94 9.19 14.85 -6.73
C PRO A 94 10.27 14.27 -7.64
N ARG A 95 11.40 14.96 -7.76
CA ARG A 95 12.59 14.40 -8.42
C ARG A 95 13.04 13.12 -7.68
N PRO A 96 13.66 12.16 -8.39
CA PRO A 96 14.20 10.96 -7.76
C PRO A 96 15.06 11.31 -6.55
N THR A 97 14.90 10.54 -5.47
CA THR A 97 15.67 10.73 -4.24
C THR A 97 17.17 10.59 -4.54
N PRO A 98 18.03 11.55 -4.13
CA PRO A 98 19.47 11.48 -4.38
C PRO A 98 20.10 10.20 -3.81
N ARG A 99 21.15 9.69 -4.48
CA ARG A 99 21.83 8.43 -4.10
C ARG A 99 22.31 8.42 -2.64
N ALA A 100 22.82 9.56 -2.13
CA ALA A 100 23.24 9.67 -0.73
C ALA A 100 22.09 9.45 0.26
N THR A 101 20.91 10.00 -0.02
CA THR A 101 19.71 9.81 0.81
C THR A 101 19.22 8.36 0.74
N GLN A 102 19.29 7.72 -0.43
CA GLN A 102 18.96 6.29 -0.56
C GLN A 102 19.89 5.40 0.27
N VAL A 103 21.19 5.69 0.28
CA VAL A 103 22.17 4.97 1.11
C VAL A 103 21.87 5.16 2.61
N LEU A 104 21.60 6.40 3.03
CA LEU A 104 21.21 6.68 4.41
C LEU A 104 19.93 5.94 4.81
N LEU A 105 18.90 5.93 3.97
CA LEU A 105 17.66 5.19 4.23
C LEU A 105 17.90 3.68 4.37
N LYS A 106 18.76 3.09 3.52
CA LYS A 106 19.16 1.67 3.64
C LYS A 106 19.77 1.39 5.02
N VAL A 107 20.75 2.19 5.42
CA VAL A 107 21.45 2.05 6.72
C VAL A 107 20.50 2.29 7.91
N LEU A 108 19.52 3.18 7.77
CA LEU A 108 18.59 3.56 8.83
C LEU A 108 17.35 2.65 8.95
N GLY A 109 17.38 1.44 8.36
CA GLY A 109 16.34 0.43 8.54
C GLY A 109 15.47 0.15 7.31
N ALA A 110 15.70 0.80 6.17
CA ALA A 110 15.05 0.38 4.92
C ALA A 110 15.53 -1.01 4.48
N GLU A 111 16.71 -1.46 4.90
CA GLU A 111 17.14 -2.85 4.69
C GLU A 111 16.23 -3.85 5.40
N GLU A 112 15.83 -3.59 6.66
CA GLU A 112 14.89 -4.47 7.37
C GLU A 112 13.53 -4.54 6.66
N ALA A 113 13.08 -3.42 6.10
CA ALA A 113 11.85 -3.37 5.32
C ALA A 113 11.92 -4.27 4.07
N ILE A 114 13.05 -4.23 3.35
CA ILE A 114 13.30 -5.06 2.17
C ILE A 114 13.35 -6.54 2.58
N GLU A 115 14.13 -6.87 3.61
CA GLU A 115 14.24 -8.24 4.11
C GLU A 115 12.91 -8.81 4.59
N GLY A 116 12.10 -7.98 5.26
CA GLY A 116 10.76 -8.36 5.69
C GLY A 116 9.87 -8.71 4.51
N ALA A 117 9.86 -7.89 3.47
CA ALA A 117 9.09 -8.16 2.26
C ALA A 117 9.55 -9.45 1.56
N ILE A 118 10.87 -9.67 1.47
CA ILE A 118 11.45 -10.91 0.92
C ILE A 118 11.05 -12.13 1.76
N ARG A 119 11.05 -12.02 3.09
CA ARG A 119 10.60 -13.11 3.98
C ARG A 119 9.14 -13.45 3.76
N VAL A 120 8.25 -12.45 3.71
CA VAL A 120 6.83 -12.65 3.41
C VAL A 120 6.65 -13.33 2.05
N ALA A 121 7.43 -12.95 1.04
CA ALA A 121 7.39 -13.60 -0.27
C ALA A 121 7.84 -15.06 -0.20
N ARG A 122 8.93 -15.36 0.50
CA ARG A 122 9.49 -16.72 0.61
C ARG A 122 8.65 -17.65 1.47
N SER A 123 8.04 -17.17 2.54
CA SER A 123 7.26 -18.00 3.47
C SER A 123 5.77 -18.05 3.12
N GLY A 124 5.20 -16.94 2.63
CA GLY A 124 3.77 -16.79 2.38
C GLY A 124 3.39 -16.69 0.90
N GLY A 125 4.35 -16.69 -0.02
CA GLY A 125 4.09 -16.55 -1.46
C GLY A 125 3.55 -15.18 -1.87
N LEU A 126 3.62 -14.18 -0.99
CA LEU A 126 3.09 -12.83 -1.22
C LEU A 126 4.22 -11.83 -1.35
N LEU A 127 4.42 -11.28 -2.55
CA LEU A 127 5.35 -10.18 -2.77
C LEU A 127 4.69 -8.85 -2.34
N VAL A 128 5.05 -8.38 -1.15
CA VAL A 128 4.44 -7.19 -0.52
C VAL A 128 5.35 -5.96 -0.64
N GLY A 129 4.77 -4.77 -0.50
CA GLY A 129 5.55 -3.52 -0.50
C GLY A 129 6.48 -3.36 0.70
N LEU A 130 7.38 -2.38 0.61
CA LEU A 130 8.42 -2.16 1.63
C LEU A 130 7.82 -1.83 3.01
N SER A 131 6.75 -1.02 3.07
CA SER A 131 6.08 -0.72 4.35
C SER A 131 5.49 -1.97 5.00
N SER A 132 4.96 -2.91 4.21
CA SER A 132 4.47 -4.21 4.69
C SER A 132 5.62 -5.03 5.27
N GLY A 133 6.77 -5.05 4.61
CA GLY A 133 7.97 -5.71 5.09
C GLY A 133 8.49 -5.13 6.41
N ALA A 134 8.47 -3.79 6.56
CA ALA A 134 8.83 -3.13 7.81
C ALA A 134 7.90 -3.53 8.97
N VAL A 135 6.58 -3.53 8.73
CA VAL A 135 5.58 -3.97 9.72
C VAL A 135 5.80 -5.43 10.10
N PHE A 136 6.07 -6.29 9.13
CA PHE A 136 6.34 -7.70 9.36
C PHE A 136 7.61 -7.92 10.20
N ARG A 137 8.71 -7.23 9.89
CA ARG A 137 9.93 -7.31 10.71
C ARG A 137 9.73 -6.78 12.12
N ALA A 138 9.03 -5.65 12.26
CA ALA A 138 8.71 -5.10 13.57
C ALA A 138 7.92 -6.13 14.40
N TYR A 139 6.90 -6.75 13.81
CA TYR A 139 6.15 -7.83 14.45
C TYR A 139 7.03 -9.03 14.81
N GLU A 140 7.85 -9.53 13.88
CA GLU A 140 8.75 -10.68 14.12
C GLU A 140 9.68 -10.46 15.32
N LYS A 141 10.18 -9.23 15.51
CA LYS A 141 11.08 -8.88 16.63
C LYS A 141 10.38 -8.91 17.99
N ILE A 142 9.14 -8.45 18.06
CA ILE A 142 8.43 -8.28 19.33
C ILE A 142 7.40 -9.39 19.60
N ALA A 143 7.14 -10.29 18.64
CA ALA A 143 6.11 -11.32 18.75
C ALA A 143 6.25 -12.20 19.99
N GLY A 144 7.49 -12.49 20.43
CA GLY A 144 7.75 -13.24 21.66
C GLY A 144 7.33 -12.52 22.95
N GLU A 145 7.17 -11.19 22.90
CA GLU A 145 6.84 -10.34 24.05
C GLU A 145 5.36 -9.93 24.08
N LEU A 146 4.66 -10.01 22.95
CA LEU A 146 3.29 -9.48 22.82
C LEU A 146 2.21 -10.34 23.51
N GLY A 147 2.58 -11.54 23.97
CA GLY A 147 1.68 -12.53 24.59
C GLY A 147 0.80 -13.27 23.58
N GLU A 148 0.00 -14.24 24.04
CA GLU A 148 -0.90 -14.98 23.15
C GLU A 148 -2.15 -14.16 22.80
N LYS A 149 -2.11 -13.44 21.67
CA LYS A 149 -3.26 -12.71 21.11
C LYS A 149 -3.34 -12.89 19.59
N THR A 150 -4.39 -12.31 19.01
CA THR A 150 -4.51 -12.17 17.55
C THR A 150 -3.95 -10.83 17.10
N TYR A 151 -3.02 -10.85 16.14
CA TYR A 151 -2.41 -9.64 15.58
C TYR A 151 -2.82 -9.46 14.12
N VAL A 152 -3.07 -8.21 13.72
CA VAL A 152 -3.40 -7.87 12.34
C VAL A 152 -2.32 -6.94 11.80
N LEU A 153 -1.59 -7.43 10.80
CA LEU A 153 -0.58 -6.68 10.07
C LEU A 153 -1.25 -6.06 8.84
N ILE A 154 -1.18 -4.74 8.71
CA ILE A 154 -1.75 -4.05 7.56
C ILE A 154 -0.69 -4.00 6.46
N PHE A 155 -0.98 -4.60 5.31
CA PHE A 155 -0.09 -4.61 4.14
C PHE A 155 -0.61 -3.62 3.10
N PRO A 156 -0.05 -2.39 3.04
CA PRO A 156 -0.69 -1.27 2.35
C PRO A 156 -0.70 -1.41 0.84
N ASP A 157 0.35 -1.97 0.25
CA ASP A 157 0.55 -2.12 -1.20
C ASP A 157 1.35 -3.41 -1.52
N ASP A 158 1.37 -3.78 -2.81
CA ASP A 158 2.14 -4.92 -3.31
C ASP A 158 3.58 -4.52 -3.68
N GLY A 159 4.45 -5.53 -3.76
CA GLY A 159 5.87 -5.34 -4.00
C GLY A 159 6.25 -5.12 -5.46
N PHE A 160 5.32 -5.29 -6.42
CA PHE A 160 5.64 -5.16 -7.84
C PHE A 160 6.08 -3.74 -8.23
N LYS A 161 5.69 -2.74 -7.43
CA LYS A 161 6.14 -1.34 -7.59
C LYS A 161 7.59 -1.11 -7.18
N TYR A 162 8.22 -2.08 -6.52
CA TYR A 162 9.55 -1.95 -5.92
C TYR A 162 10.52 -3.03 -6.43
N VAL A 163 10.27 -3.63 -7.61
CA VAL A 163 11.09 -4.71 -8.18
C VAL A 163 12.57 -4.33 -8.27
N GLU A 164 12.88 -3.14 -8.79
CA GLU A 164 14.27 -2.65 -8.87
C GLU A 164 14.96 -2.59 -7.50
N VAL A 165 14.22 -2.26 -6.44
CA VAL A 165 14.77 -2.23 -5.08
C VAL A 165 15.13 -3.64 -4.61
N PHE A 166 14.27 -4.62 -4.93
CA PHE A 166 14.52 -6.03 -4.61
C PHE A 166 15.69 -6.61 -5.42
N GLU A 167 15.75 -6.34 -6.72
CA GLU A 167 16.85 -6.80 -7.60
C GLU A 167 18.21 -6.27 -7.12
N ASN A 168 18.28 -4.97 -6.82
CA ASN A 168 19.49 -4.34 -6.30
C ASN A 168 19.90 -4.93 -4.93
N HIS A 169 18.95 -5.29 -4.07
CA HIS A 169 19.27 -5.90 -2.77
C HIS A 169 19.70 -7.36 -2.90
N LEU A 170 19.16 -8.09 -3.88
CA LEU A 170 19.50 -9.48 -4.16
C LEU A 170 20.78 -9.63 -5.00
N GLY A 171 21.38 -8.53 -5.46
CA GLY A 171 22.58 -8.54 -6.30
C GLY A 171 22.32 -9.05 -7.72
N MET A 172 21.10 -8.84 -8.24
CA MET A 172 20.70 -9.28 -9.59
C MET A 172 21.06 -8.26 -10.69
N THR A 173 21.44 -7.05 -10.29
CA THR A 173 21.80 -5.91 -11.16
C THR A 173 22.91 -5.08 -10.54
#